data_AF-A0AAD4H6X4-F1
#
_entry.id   AF-A0AAD4H6X4-F1
#
_cell.length_a   1.000
_cell.length_b   1.000
_cell.length_c   1.000
_cell.angle_alpha   90.00
_cell.angle_beta   90.00
_cell.angle_gamma   90.00
#
_symmetry.space_group_name_H-M   'P 1'
#
loop_
_entity.id
_entity.type
_entity.pdbx_description
1 polymer ?
#
loop_
_entity_poly.entity_id
_entity_poly.type
_entity_poly.pdbx_seq_one_letter_code
_entity_poly.pdbx_strand_id
1 'polypeptide(L)'
;MAGGRSPITCHVLDSSCGKPGNNVPVKLEMLNPAANNAWASVAYGLTDSDGRVGTLLDPSHQLVAGIYRMTFQTAEYWAAKGVTGYFYPYVQVKG
;
A
#
# COMPACT_ATOMS: atom_id res chain seq x y z
N MET A 1 21.42 -11.90 -12.65
CA MET A 1 19.99 -12.23 -12.48
C MET A 1 19.22 -10.93 -12.55
N ALA A 2 18.33 -10.74 -13.53
CA ALA A 2 17.62 -9.47 -13.68
C ALA A 2 16.76 -9.24 -12.42
N GLY A 3 17.14 -8.25 -11.61
CA GLY A 3 16.35 -7.82 -10.46
C GLY A 3 15.09 -7.10 -10.97
N GLY A 4 14.02 -7.86 -11.16
CA GLY A 4 12.74 -7.29 -11.56
C GLY A 4 12.12 -6.46 -10.42
N ARG A 5 11.28 -5.49 -10.78
CA ARG A 5 10.44 -4.77 -9.82
C ARG A 5 9.09 -5.47 -9.70
N SER A 6 8.46 -5.32 -8.53
CA SER A 6 7.07 -5.74 -8.37
C SER A 6 6.17 -5.09 -9.45
N PRO A 7 5.19 -5.82 -10.02
CA PRO A 7 4.25 -5.26 -11.00
C PRO A 7 3.29 -4.22 -10.37
N ILE A 8 3.15 -4.19 -9.04
CA ILE A 8 2.42 -3.16 -8.31
C ILE A 8 3.39 -2.48 -7.35
N THR A 9 3.52 -1.17 -7.47
CA THR A 9 4.36 -0.35 -6.59
C THR A 9 3.57 0.83 -6.06
N CYS A 10 4.04 1.41 -4.95
CA CYS A 10 3.49 2.65 -4.43
C CYS A 10 4.60 3.62 -3.99
N HIS A 11 4.22 4.89 -3.84
CA HIS A 11 5.05 5.95 -3.29
C HIS A 11 4.15 6.87 -2.47
N VAL A 12 4.49 7.05 -1.20
CA VAL A 12 3.74 7.87 -0.24
C VAL A 12 4.56 9.12 0.07
N LEU A 13 3.92 10.28 -0.06
CA LEU A 13 4.50 11.57 0.30
C LEU A 13 3.67 12.21 1.42
N ASP A 14 4.35 12.68 2.45
CA ASP A 14 3.80 13.52 3.49
C ASP A 14 3.94 14.99 3.10
N SER A 15 2.86 15.55 2.58
CA SER A 15 2.81 16.94 2.10
C SER A 15 2.87 17.97 3.23
N SER A 16 2.59 17.60 4.49
CA SER A 16 2.65 18.54 5.63
C SER A 16 4.07 19.00 5.92
N CYS A 17 5.06 18.17 5.58
CA CYS A 17 6.48 18.46 5.78
C CYS A 17 7.33 18.31 4.51
N GLY A 18 6.71 17.97 3.38
CA GLY A 18 7.39 17.79 2.09
C GLY A 18 8.37 16.62 2.08
N LYS A 19 8.11 15.56 2.84
CA LYS A 19 9.01 14.39 3.00
C LYS A 19 8.33 13.09 2.60
N PRO A 20 9.11 12.05 2.23
CA PRO A 20 8.54 10.72 2.03
C PRO A 20 7.85 10.19 3.29
N GLY A 21 6.70 9.55 3.11
CA GLY A 21 5.98 8.87 4.17
C GLY A 21 6.64 7.51 4.43
N ASN A 22 7.70 7.50 5.23
CA ASN A 22 8.42 6.28 5.63
C ASN A 22 7.62 5.45 6.65
N ASN A 23 7.77 4.11 6.60
CA ASN A 23 7.14 3.14 7.50
C ASN A 23 5.60 3.20 7.52
N VAL A 24 4.96 3.61 6.43
CA VAL A 24 3.51 3.54 6.26
C VAL A 24 3.12 2.10 5.93
N PRO A 25 2.25 1.45 6.72
CA PRO A 25 1.75 0.14 6.38
C PRO A 25 0.82 0.17 5.18
N VAL A 26 1.08 -0.73 4.24
CA VAL A 26 0.35 -0.88 2.98
C VAL A 26 -0.17 -2.31 2.86
N LYS A 27 -1.44 -2.45 2.47
CA LYS A 27 -2.08 -3.73 2.18
C LYS A 27 -2.65 -3.70 0.77
N LEU A 28 -2.35 -4.71 -0.02
CA LEU A 28 -2.95 -4.95 -1.34
C LEU A 28 -3.96 -6.09 -1.23
N GLU A 29 -5.15 -5.86 -1.77
CA GLU A 29 -6.23 -6.83 -1.86
C GLU A 29 -6.78 -6.90 -3.28
N MET A 30 -7.35 -8.05 -3.64
CA MET A 30 -8.11 -8.24 -4.88
C MET A 30 -9.55 -8.57 -4.53
N LEU A 31 -10.50 -8.00 -5.28
CA LEU A 31 -11.90 -8.35 -5.17
C LEU A 31 -12.09 -9.77 -5.70
N ASN A 32 -12.76 -10.63 -4.94
CA ASN A 32 -13.10 -11.98 -5.36
C ASN A 32 -14.60 -12.08 -5.66
N PRO A 33 -15.02 -12.05 -6.94
CA PRO A 33 -16.44 -12.15 -7.31
C PRO A 33 -17.09 -13.48 -6.90
N ALA A 34 -16.31 -14.57 -6.88
CA ALA A 34 -16.80 -15.89 -6.49
C ALA A 34 -17.07 -16.01 -4.98
N ALA A 35 -16.50 -15.11 -4.18
CA ALA A 35 -16.68 -15.06 -2.73
C ALA A 35 -17.56 -13.86 -2.31
N ASN A 36 -18.69 -13.65 -2.98
CA ASN A 36 -19.63 -12.55 -2.70
C ASN A 36 -18.95 -11.16 -2.71
N ASN A 37 -18.04 -10.93 -3.66
CA ASN A 37 -17.24 -9.71 -3.75
C ASN A 37 -16.43 -9.40 -2.47
N ALA A 38 -15.98 -10.44 -1.74
CA ALA A 38 -15.08 -10.26 -0.62
C ALA A 38 -13.69 -9.82 -1.10
N TRP A 39 -13.00 -9.04 -0.26
CA TRP A 39 -11.61 -8.64 -0.51
C TRP A 39 -10.66 -9.73 0.01
N ALA A 40 -9.88 -10.33 -0.90
CA ALA A 40 -8.85 -11.30 -0.57
C ALA A 40 -7.49 -10.60 -0.46
N SER A 41 -6.75 -10.88 0.60
CA SER A 41 -5.40 -10.32 0.77
C SER A 41 -4.44 -10.89 -0.26
N VAL A 42 -3.66 -10.01 -0.89
CA VAL A 42 -2.65 -10.36 -1.90
C VAL A 42 -1.25 -10.15 -1.34
N ALA A 43 -1.01 -8.99 -0.71
CA ALA A 43 0.30 -8.65 -0.16
C ALA A 43 0.22 -7.57 0.91
N TYR A 44 1.30 -7.47 1.69
CA TYR A 44 1.52 -6.44 2.69
C TYR A 44 2.94 -5.89 2.56
N GLY A 45 3.13 -4.63 2.92
CA GLY A 45 4.45 -4.00 2.94
C GLY A 45 4.49 -2.76 3.83
N LEU A 46 5.70 -2.29 4.08
CA LEU A 46 5.98 -1.00 4.70
C LEU A 46 6.72 -0.14 3.69
N THR A 47 6.35 1.14 3.58
CA THR A 47 7.13 2.06 2.77
C THR A 47 8.54 2.22 3.34
N ASP A 48 9.53 2.25 2.44
CA ASP A 48 10.93 2.48 2.79
C ASP A 48 11.22 3.96 3.11
N SER A 49 12.50 4.29 3.30
CA SER A 49 12.95 5.65 3.60
C SER A 49 12.67 6.67 2.48
N ASP A 50 12.45 6.21 1.25
CA ASP A 50 12.00 7.02 0.11
C ASP A 50 10.46 6.96 -0.04
N GLY A 51 9.74 6.44 0.96
CA GLY A 51 8.29 6.37 0.96
C GLY A 51 7.73 5.34 -0.02
N ARG A 52 8.53 4.39 -0.51
CA ARG A 52 8.12 3.46 -1.57
C ARG A 52 7.92 2.04 -1.08
N VAL A 53 7.08 1.29 -1.78
CA VAL A 53 7.11 -0.17 -1.73
C VAL A 53 7.33 -0.70 -3.15
N GLY A 54 8.56 -1.15 -3.42
CA GLY A 54 8.97 -1.72 -4.72
C GLY A 54 8.92 -3.24 -4.79
N THR A 55 8.68 -3.91 -3.66
CA THR A 55 8.82 -5.36 -3.47
C THR A 55 7.54 -6.01 -2.96
N LEU A 56 6.38 -5.39 -3.21
CA LEU A 56 5.09 -5.83 -2.66
C LEU A 56 4.70 -7.23 -3.16
N LEU A 57 5.03 -7.53 -4.41
CA LEU A 57 4.87 -8.83 -5.06
C LEU A 57 6.19 -9.25 -5.71
N ASP A 58 6.40 -10.56 -5.82
CA ASP A 58 7.52 -11.11 -6.57
C ASP A 58 7.52 -10.55 -8.01
N PRO A 59 8.68 -10.20 -8.59
CA PRO A 59 8.73 -9.64 -9.95
C PRO A 59 8.21 -10.57 -11.05
N SER A 60 8.21 -11.89 -10.81
CA SER A 60 7.64 -12.89 -11.72
C SER A 60 6.14 -13.10 -11.53
N HIS A 61 5.54 -12.48 -10.49
CA HIS A 61 4.12 -12.61 -10.20
C HIS A 61 3.27 -12.10 -11.36
N GLN A 62 2.43 -12.98 -11.91
CA GLN A 62 1.50 -12.63 -12.97
C GLN A 62 0.23 -12.06 -12.34
N LEU A 63 -0.05 -10.77 -12.60
CA LEU A 63 -1.30 -10.16 -12.16
C LEU A 63 -2.48 -10.77 -12.90
N VAL A 64 -3.52 -11.11 -12.14
CA VAL A 64 -4.79 -11.54 -12.71
C VAL A 64 -5.62 -10.29 -12.96
N ALA A 65 -6.25 -10.20 -14.13
CA ALA A 65 -7.16 -9.08 -14.41
C ALA A 65 -8.31 -9.06 -13.40
N GLY A 66 -8.56 -7.88 -12.82
CA GLY A 66 -9.61 -7.70 -11.84
C GLY A 66 -9.43 -6.41 -11.07
N ILE A 67 -10.26 -6.26 -10.04
CA ILE A 67 -10.28 -5.05 -9.22
C ILE A 67 -9.36 -5.23 -8.02
N TYR A 68 -8.45 -4.30 -7.85
CA TYR A 68 -7.54 -4.26 -6.72
C TYR A 68 -7.85 -3.08 -5.81
N ARG A 69 -7.48 -3.22 -4.54
CA ARG A 69 -7.54 -2.15 -3.55
C ARG A 69 -6.25 -2.12 -2.75
N MET A 70 -5.66 -0.94 -2.66
CA MET A 70 -4.52 -0.68 -1.80
C MET A 70 -4.97 0.16 -0.60
N THR A 71 -4.72 -0.32 0.61
CA THR A 71 -5.02 0.37 1.87
C THR A 71 -3.73 0.89 2.49
N PHE A 72 -3.68 2.18 2.79
CA PHE A 72 -2.59 2.84 3.51
C PHE A 72 -3.05 3.18 4.93
N GLN A 73 -2.34 2.69 5.95
CA GLN A 73 -2.70 2.90 7.36
C GLN A 73 -2.20 4.27 7.86
N THR A 74 -2.91 5.33 7.49
CA THR A 74 -2.51 6.72 7.82
C THR A 74 -2.59 7.02 9.31
N ALA A 75 -3.53 6.43 10.06
CA ALA A 75 -3.57 6.59 11.52
C ALA A 75 -2.29 6.09 12.19
N GLU A 76 -1.82 4.89 11.82
CA GLU A 76 -0.61 4.30 12.38
C GLU A 76 0.62 5.17 12.10
N TYR A 77 0.70 5.69 10.87
CA TYR A 77 1.76 6.63 10.48
C TYR A 77 1.75 7.92 11.33
N TRP A 78 0.58 8.54 11.54
CA TRP A 78 0.48 9.76 12.34
C TRP A 78 0.72 9.51 13.82
N ALA A 79 0.20 8.40 14.35
CA ALA A 79 0.43 7.99 15.73
C ALA A 79 1.92 7.79 16.02
N ALA A 80 2.66 7.16 15.11
CA ALA A 80 4.11 6.98 15.23
C ALA A 80 4.89 8.32 15.24
N LYS A 81 4.31 9.38 14.69
CA LYS A 81 4.85 10.75 14.72
C LYS A 81 4.34 11.60 15.88
N GLY A 82 3.50 11.05 16.76
CA GLY A 82 2.88 11.80 17.85
C GLY A 82 1.80 12.79 17.40
N VAL A 83 1.28 12.65 16.18
CA VAL A 83 0.21 13.50 15.64
C VAL A 83 -1.15 12.85 15.93
N THR A 84 -1.99 13.54 16.67
CA THR A 84 -3.33 13.06 17.06
C THR A 84 -4.47 13.69 16.25
N GLY A 85 -4.22 14.85 15.63
CA GLY A 85 -5.20 15.55 14.79
C GLY A 85 -5.14 15.09 13.33
N TYR A 86 -5.69 13.91 13.02
CA TYR A 86 -5.85 13.43 11.65
C TYR A 86 -7.30 13.03 11.37
N PHE A 87 -7.76 13.26 10.14
CA PHE A 87 -9.15 13.00 9.76
C PHE A 87 -9.36 11.59 9.20
N TYR A 88 -8.42 11.10 8.39
CA TYR A 88 -8.54 9.79 7.75
C TYR A 88 -7.81 8.71 8.57
N PRO A 89 -8.53 7.70 9.10
CA PRO A 89 -7.89 6.61 9.84
C PRO A 89 -7.06 5.69 8.92
N TYR A 90 -7.46 5.62 7.64
CA TYR A 90 -6.74 4.97 6.55
C TYR A 90 -7.19 5.59 5.22
N VAL A 91 -6.45 5.35 4.15
CA VAL A 91 -6.82 5.72 2.78
C VAL A 91 -6.86 4.48 1.90
N GLN A 92 -7.89 4.34 1.08
CA GLN A 92 -8.03 3.24 0.12
C GLN A 92 -8.04 3.77 -1.30
N VAL A 93 -7.16 3.23 -2.14
CA VAL A 93 -7.14 3.47 -3.59
C VAL A 93 -7.58 2.19 -4.29
N LYS A 94 -8.57 2.29 -5.17
CA LYS A 94 -9.17 1.16 -5.89
C LYS A 94 -8.94 1.35 -7.40
N GLY A 95 -8.52 0.28 -8.08
CA GLY A 95 -8.25 0.26 -9.52
C GLY A 95 -8.70 -1.03 -10.17
#